data_AF-K0RNN6-F1
#
_entry.id   AF-K0RNN6-F1
#
_cell.length_a   1.000
_cell.length_b   1.000
_cell.length_c   1.000
_cell.angle_alpha   90.00
_cell.angle_beta   90.00
_cell.angle_gamma   90.00
#
_symmetry.space_group_name_H-M   'P 1'
#
loop_
_entity.id
_entity.type
_entity.pdbx_description
1 polymer ?
#
loop_
_entity_poly.entity_id
_entity_poly.type
_entity_poly.pdbx_seq_one_letter_code
_entity_poly.pdbx_strand_id
1 'polypeptide(L)'
;MSFSGAIRRSARRMASVDWSSPVFKGDPELSAMVAGFRAWTAQADTMADKYSAAPSPIDFATAKKSIRDKALVDGLEQFAKSFTPPAETYEWSEDDKASKLQLIEDAKAGEDFTKEMIEDTEKEIAFMRTHRTTREVSTSDMKEIYPDIAEEVETEIENREWFKDTLK
;
A
#
# COMPACT_ATOMS: atom_id res chain seq x y z
N MET A 1 22.08 -32.12 20.20
CA MET A 1 22.10 -30.68 20.48
C MET A 1 20.82 -30.08 19.94
N SER A 2 20.09 -29.38 20.81
CA SER A 2 18.76 -28.83 20.55
C SER A 2 18.84 -27.67 19.57
N PHE A 3 18.28 -27.82 18.37
CA PHE A 3 18.06 -26.69 17.44
C PHE A 3 16.76 -25.99 17.84
N SER A 4 16.82 -25.29 18.97
CA SER A 4 15.73 -24.49 19.49
C SER A 4 15.74 -23.12 18.81
N GLY A 5 14.68 -22.85 18.04
CA GLY A 5 14.02 -21.55 18.06
C GLY A 5 14.69 -20.39 17.29
N ALA A 6 14.87 -20.51 15.99
CA ALA A 6 14.86 -19.36 15.09
C ALA A 6 14.50 -19.83 13.68
N ILE A 7 13.83 -19.00 12.89
CA ILE A 7 13.41 -19.28 11.49
C ILE A 7 12.12 -20.12 11.37
N ARG A 8 11.04 -19.67 12.01
CA ARG A 8 9.67 -19.87 11.47
C ARG A 8 8.91 -18.56 11.54
N ARG A 9 9.35 -17.61 10.74
CA ARG A 9 8.52 -16.50 10.26
C ARG A 9 8.48 -16.58 8.75
N SER A 10 8.07 -17.75 8.22
CA SER A 10 7.39 -17.73 6.93
C SER A 10 6.19 -16.81 7.11
N ALA A 11 6.06 -15.86 6.20
CA ALA A 11 5.06 -14.81 6.17
C ALA A 11 3.76 -15.25 6.84
N ARG A 12 3.41 -14.61 7.97
CA ARG A 12 2.05 -14.72 8.50
C ARG A 12 1.14 -14.22 7.38
N ARG A 13 0.54 -15.20 6.70
CA ARG A 13 -0.57 -15.16 5.75
C ARG A 13 -1.01 -13.73 5.41
N MET A 14 -0.85 -13.35 4.15
CA MET A 14 -1.55 -12.24 3.49
C MET A 14 -3.08 -12.39 3.45
N ALA A 15 -3.67 -13.03 4.46
CA ALA A 15 -5.11 -13.23 4.60
C ALA A 15 -5.86 -11.93 4.95
N SER A 16 -5.18 -10.79 5.06
CA SER A 16 -5.79 -9.51 5.42
C SER A 16 -6.01 -8.55 4.26
N VAL A 17 -5.57 -8.85 3.03
CA VAL A 17 -5.77 -7.96 1.88
C VAL A 17 -6.96 -8.42 1.05
N ASP A 18 -8.05 -7.64 1.05
CA ASP A 18 -9.18 -7.87 0.15
C ASP A 18 -8.86 -7.38 -1.26
N TRP A 19 -8.33 -8.29 -2.05
CA TRP A 19 -8.06 -8.14 -3.47
C TRP A 19 -9.30 -7.89 -4.34
N SER A 20 -10.52 -8.12 -3.85
CA SER A 20 -11.72 -7.84 -4.64
C SER A 20 -12.17 -6.38 -4.55
N SER A 21 -11.58 -5.62 -3.62
CA SER A 21 -11.97 -4.24 -3.29
C SER A 21 -12.08 -3.33 -4.53
N PRO A 22 -13.15 -2.51 -4.62
CA PRO A 22 -13.31 -1.52 -5.69
C PRO A 22 -12.17 -0.51 -5.78
N VAL A 23 -11.46 -0.25 -4.67
CA VAL A 23 -10.33 0.70 -4.62
C VAL A 23 -9.24 0.34 -5.64
N PHE A 24 -9.06 -0.95 -5.94
CA PHE A 24 -8.07 -1.42 -6.92
C PHE A 24 -8.58 -1.45 -8.37
N LYS A 25 -9.83 -1.04 -8.61
CA LYS A 25 -10.49 -1.10 -9.92
C LYS A 25 -10.84 0.29 -10.48
N GLY A 26 -10.64 1.35 -9.69
CA GLY A 26 -10.98 2.72 -10.08
C GLY A 26 -10.10 3.29 -11.19
N ASP A 27 -8.87 2.80 -11.33
CA ASP A 27 -7.88 3.25 -12.31
C ASP A 27 -7.26 2.04 -13.05
N PRO A 28 -7.28 2.02 -14.40
CA PRO A 28 -6.63 0.98 -15.20
C PRO A 28 -5.16 0.76 -14.85
N GLU A 29 -4.39 1.81 -14.57
CA GLU A 29 -2.97 1.69 -14.26
C GLU A 29 -2.75 1.01 -12.91
N LEU A 30 -3.43 1.49 -11.87
CA LEU A 30 -3.44 0.85 -10.55
C LEU A 30 -3.89 -0.61 -10.63
N SER A 31 -4.93 -0.91 -11.42
CA SER A 31 -5.44 -2.27 -11.58
C SER A 31 -4.39 -3.22 -12.17
N ALA A 32 -3.59 -2.74 -13.13
CA ALA A 32 -2.51 -3.51 -13.74
C ALA A 32 -1.37 -3.75 -12.75
N MET A 33 -0.98 -2.73 -11.98
CA MET A 33 0.06 -2.87 -10.94
C MET A 33 -0.35 -3.87 -9.86
N VAL A 34 -1.61 -3.80 -9.40
CA VAL A 34 -2.15 -4.72 -8.40
C VAL A 34 -2.23 -6.15 -8.93
N ALA A 35 -2.62 -6.34 -10.20
CA ALA A 35 -2.60 -7.65 -10.83
C ALA A 35 -1.18 -8.25 -10.90
N GLY A 36 -0.18 -7.42 -11.26
CA GLY A 36 1.22 -7.82 -11.27
C GLY A 36 1.72 -8.21 -9.87
N PHE A 37 1.40 -7.42 -8.85
CA PHE A 37 1.78 -7.71 -7.48
C PHE A 37 1.13 -8.99 -6.94
N ARG A 38 -0.13 -9.28 -7.31
CA ARG A 38 -0.77 -10.58 -6.99
C ARG A 38 -0.08 -11.76 -7.63
N ALA A 39 0.29 -11.64 -8.90
CA ALA A 39 1.02 -12.71 -9.59
C ALA A 39 2.38 -12.95 -8.91
N TRP A 40 3.08 -11.88 -8.57
CA TRP A 40 4.37 -11.96 -7.86
C TRP A 40 4.25 -12.59 -6.47
N THR A 41 3.26 -12.18 -5.66
CA THR A 41 3.03 -12.77 -4.33
C THR A 41 2.68 -14.26 -4.43
N ALA A 42 1.80 -14.65 -5.35
CA ALA A 42 1.50 -16.06 -5.59
C ALA A 42 2.75 -16.86 -6.01
N GLN A 43 3.60 -16.29 -6.87
CA GLN A 43 4.86 -16.90 -7.27
C GLN A 43 5.82 -17.05 -6.09
N ALA A 44 5.98 -16.01 -5.27
CA ALA A 44 6.81 -16.05 -4.07
C ALA A 44 6.34 -17.12 -3.09
N ASP A 45 5.02 -17.25 -2.86
CA ASP A 45 4.44 -18.29 -2.02
C ASP A 45 4.72 -19.69 -2.58
N THR A 46 4.55 -19.89 -3.89
CA THR A 46 4.86 -21.20 -4.50
C THR A 46 6.35 -21.57 -4.39
N MET A 47 7.25 -20.59 -4.49
CA MET A 47 8.68 -20.80 -4.27
C MET A 47 8.98 -21.11 -2.81
N ALA A 48 8.39 -20.37 -1.89
CA ALA A 48 8.54 -20.61 -0.46
C ALA A 48 8.09 -22.02 -0.07
N ASP A 49 6.94 -22.47 -0.59
CA ASP A 49 6.44 -23.83 -0.37
C ASP A 49 7.38 -24.88 -0.96
N LYS A 50 7.84 -24.67 -2.20
CA LYS A 50 8.75 -25.60 -2.90
C LYS A 50 10.09 -25.77 -2.17
N TYR A 51 10.66 -24.69 -1.65
CA TYR A 51 11.97 -24.69 -1.00
C TYR A 51 11.87 -24.76 0.54
N SER A 52 10.67 -24.90 1.10
CA SER A 52 10.48 -25.10 2.54
C SER A 52 11.01 -26.45 3.03
N ALA A 53 11.05 -27.45 2.15
CA ALA A 53 11.55 -28.79 2.44
C ALA A 53 13.00 -28.94 1.99
N ALA A 54 13.75 -29.76 2.73
CA ALA A 54 15.09 -30.17 2.31
C ALA A 54 15.03 -30.92 0.97
N PRO A 55 16.05 -30.79 0.10
CA PRO A 55 16.11 -31.55 -1.15
C PRO A 55 16.13 -33.06 -0.89
N SER A 56 15.59 -33.84 -1.83
CA SER A 56 15.58 -35.30 -1.74
C SER A 56 17.00 -35.86 -1.63
N PRO A 57 17.25 -36.86 -0.76
CA PRO A 57 18.56 -37.49 -0.66
C PRO A 57 19.03 -38.08 -1.99
N ILE A 58 20.32 -37.93 -2.31
CA ILE A 58 20.94 -38.54 -3.49
C ILE A 58 21.21 -40.02 -3.21
N ASP A 59 20.68 -40.91 -4.06
CA ASP A 59 20.93 -42.35 -3.97
C ASP A 59 22.24 -42.76 -4.67
N PHE A 60 23.35 -42.66 -3.93
CA PHE A 60 24.66 -43.12 -4.40
C PHE A 60 24.76 -44.65 -4.50
N ALA A 61 23.90 -45.42 -3.81
CA ALA A 61 23.97 -46.87 -3.80
C ALA A 61 23.52 -47.48 -5.13
N THR A 62 22.49 -46.89 -5.75
CA THR A 62 22.07 -47.28 -7.11
C THR A 62 23.07 -46.79 -8.16
N ALA A 63 23.63 -45.58 -7.99
CA ALA A 63 24.64 -45.03 -8.89
C ALA A 63 25.92 -45.89 -8.94
N LYS A 64 26.40 -46.40 -7.81
CA LYS A 64 27.58 -47.31 -7.74
C LYS A 64 27.38 -48.64 -8.46
N LYS A 65 26.13 -49.08 -8.66
CA LYS A 65 25.80 -50.31 -9.38
C LYS A 65 25.69 -50.10 -10.89
N SER A 66 25.25 -48.91 -11.31
CA SER A 66 25.03 -48.58 -12.72
C SER A 66 26.27 -47.98 -13.42
N ILE A 67 27.16 -47.31 -12.68
CA ILE A 67 28.29 -46.58 -13.25
C ILE A 67 29.56 -47.41 -13.15
N ARG A 68 30.29 -47.49 -14.27
CA ARG A 68 31.53 -48.28 -14.38
C ARG A 68 32.66 -47.73 -13.50
N ASP A 69 32.76 -46.40 -13.41
CA ASP A 69 33.78 -45.71 -12.62
C ASP A 69 33.28 -45.44 -11.18
N LYS A 70 33.64 -46.35 -10.28
CA LYS A 70 33.24 -46.28 -8.87
C LYS A 70 33.98 -45.19 -8.10
N ALA A 71 35.23 -44.90 -8.48
CA ALA A 71 36.03 -43.86 -7.85
C ALA A 71 35.43 -42.47 -8.08
N LEU A 72 34.82 -42.25 -9.25
CA LEU A 72 34.05 -41.04 -9.53
C LEU A 72 32.84 -40.90 -8.59
N VAL A 73 32.08 -41.99 -8.38
CA VAL A 73 30.88 -41.95 -7.52
C VAL A 73 31.27 -41.74 -6.05
N ASP A 74 32.36 -42.36 -5.59
CA ASP A 74 32.90 -42.14 -4.23
C ASP A 74 33.35 -40.69 -4.03
N GLY A 75 34.03 -40.09 -5.02
CA GLY A 75 34.44 -38.69 -4.99
C GLY A 75 33.25 -37.71 -4.93
N LEU A 76 32.19 -37.99 -5.68
CA LEU A 76 30.96 -37.19 -5.67
C LEU A 76 30.17 -37.33 -4.36
N GLU A 77 30.13 -38.53 -3.79
CA GLU A 77 29.51 -38.76 -2.48
C GLU A 77 30.24 -38.00 -1.38
N GLN A 78 31.58 -37.99 -1.41
CA GLN A 78 32.40 -37.25 -0.47
C GLN A 78 32.22 -35.73 -0.63
N PHE A 79 32.17 -35.24 -1.87
CA PHE A 79 31.91 -33.83 -2.18
C PHE A 79 30.53 -33.38 -1.66
N ALA A 80 29.47 -34.15 -1.94
CA ALA A 80 28.11 -33.83 -1.50
C ALA A 80 27.98 -33.80 0.03
N LYS A 81 28.70 -34.66 0.75
CA LYS A 81 28.72 -34.66 2.23
C LYS A 81 29.55 -33.52 2.81
N SER A 82 30.57 -33.04 2.08
CA SER A 82 31.46 -31.97 2.54
C SER A 82 30.84 -30.58 2.42
N PHE A 83 29.81 -30.42 1.58
CA PHE A 83 29.21 -29.14 1.31
C PHE A 83 27.88 -28.96 2.06
N THR A 84 27.94 -28.21 3.17
CA THR A 84 26.74 -27.69 3.83
C THR A 84 26.67 -26.19 3.57
N PRO A 85 25.80 -25.72 2.65
CA PRO A 85 25.66 -24.29 2.40
C PRO A 85 25.20 -23.58 3.70
N PRO A 86 25.74 -22.38 4.00
CA PRO A 86 25.23 -21.58 5.10
C PRO A 86 23.76 -21.23 4.83
N ALA A 87 22.98 -21.07 5.91
CA ALA A 87 21.60 -20.62 5.76
C ALA A 87 21.58 -19.23 5.13
N GLU A 88 20.85 -19.07 4.03
CA GLU A 88 20.60 -17.75 3.44
C GLU A 88 19.69 -16.96 4.37
N THR A 89 20.28 -16.10 5.19
CA THR A 89 19.56 -15.14 6.02
C THR A 89 19.42 -13.84 5.25
N TYR A 90 18.22 -13.55 4.77
CA TYR A 90 17.88 -12.21 4.31
C TYR A 90 17.51 -11.35 5.52
N GLU A 91 18.30 -10.33 5.79
CA GLU A 91 17.97 -9.29 6.76
C GLU A 91 17.38 -8.09 6.01
N TRP A 92 16.20 -7.65 6.43
CA TRP A 92 15.60 -6.43 5.90
C TRP A 92 16.44 -5.24 6.39
N SER A 93 17.02 -4.48 5.45
CA SER A 93 17.81 -3.31 5.79
C SER A 93 17.00 -2.33 6.66
N GLU A 94 17.64 -1.75 7.67
CA GLU A 94 16.97 -0.81 8.59
C GLU A 94 16.46 0.44 7.84
N ASP A 95 17.21 0.90 6.84
CA ASP A 95 16.86 2.03 5.98
C ASP A 95 15.62 1.75 5.11
N ASP A 96 15.56 0.56 4.48
CA ASP A 96 14.37 0.18 3.71
C ASP A 96 13.16 0.04 4.62
N LYS A 97 13.34 -0.51 5.81
CA LYS A 97 12.25 -0.66 6.78
C LYS A 97 11.75 0.71 7.26
N ALA A 98 12.65 1.62 7.57
CA ALA A 98 12.31 2.98 7.99
C ALA A 98 11.55 3.72 6.89
N SER A 99 12.04 3.68 5.65
CA SER A 99 11.36 4.34 4.51
C SER A 99 9.97 3.76 4.23
N LYS A 100 9.78 2.44 4.32
CA LYS A 100 8.46 1.82 4.15
C LYS A 100 7.50 2.16 5.30
N LEU A 101 8.00 2.27 6.52
CA LEU A 101 7.17 2.71 7.66
C LEU A 101 6.75 4.17 7.51
N GLN A 102 7.65 5.05 7.04
CA GLN A 102 7.31 6.44 6.77
C GLN A 102 6.22 6.56 5.70
N LEU A 103 6.31 5.80 4.60
CA LEU A 103 5.27 5.78 3.57
C LEU A 103 3.89 5.35 4.13
N ILE A 104 3.86 4.46 5.12
CA ILE A 104 2.61 4.04 5.77
C ILE A 104 2.05 5.17 6.63
N GLU A 105 2.91 5.89 7.37
CA GLU A 105 2.48 7.03 8.18
C GLU A 105 2.00 8.19 7.30
N ASP A 106 2.70 8.50 6.22
CA ASP A 106 2.28 9.52 5.24
C ASP A 106 0.93 9.16 4.61
N ALA A 107 0.70 7.88 4.29
CA ALA A 107 -0.56 7.41 3.75
C ALA A 107 -1.72 7.56 4.75
N LYS A 108 -1.50 7.26 6.03
CA LYS A 108 -2.50 7.49 7.09
C LYS A 108 -2.82 8.96 7.27
N ALA A 109 -1.79 9.82 7.28
CA ALA A 109 -1.98 11.26 7.40
C ALA A 109 -2.80 11.82 6.23
N GLY A 110 -2.55 11.34 5.01
CA GLY A 110 -3.36 11.67 3.84
C GLY A 110 -4.81 11.17 3.94
N GLU A 111 -5.02 9.96 4.47
CA GLU A 111 -6.36 9.41 4.73
C GLU A 111 -7.14 10.26 5.73
N ASP A 112 -6.52 10.67 6.83
CA ASP A 112 -7.17 11.48 7.86
C ASP A 112 -7.50 12.90 7.33
N PHE A 113 -6.56 13.52 6.60
CA PHE A 113 -6.79 14.80 5.95
C PHE A 113 -7.95 14.75 4.95
N THR A 114 -8.00 13.70 4.12
CA THR A 114 -9.09 13.56 3.13
C THR A 114 -10.44 13.30 3.78
N LYS A 115 -10.50 12.59 4.92
CA LYS A 115 -11.75 12.43 5.69
C LYS A 115 -12.25 13.76 6.23
N GLU A 116 -11.37 14.55 6.85
CA GLU A 116 -11.72 15.89 7.35
C GLU A 116 -12.26 16.78 6.23
N MET A 117 -11.57 16.81 5.08
CA MET A 117 -12.01 17.56 3.91
C MET A 117 -13.38 17.10 3.37
N ILE A 118 -13.66 15.80 3.38
CA ILE A 118 -14.98 15.27 3.00
C ILE A 118 -16.04 15.77 3.97
N GLU A 119 -15.81 15.68 5.28
CA GLU A 119 -16.77 16.14 6.29
C GLU A 119 -17.07 17.63 6.15
N ASP A 120 -16.05 18.45 5.93
CA ASP A 120 -16.22 19.90 5.76
C ASP A 120 -16.93 20.23 4.44
N THR A 121 -16.60 19.54 3.35
CA THR A 121 -17.31 19.69 2.07
C THR A 121 -18.77 19.27 2.19
N GLU A 122 -19.08 18.21 2.95
CA GLU A 122 -20.47 17.79 3.19
C GLU A 122 -21.25 18.83 4.00
N LYS A 123 -20.63 19.46 5.01
CA LYS A 123 -21.23 20.58 5.74
C LYS A 123 -21.49 21.77 4.83
N GLU A 124 -20.54 22.10 3.96
CA GLU A 124 -20.70 23.19 2.99
C GLU A 124 -21.84 22.89 1.99
N ILE A 125 -21.89 21.68 1.43
CA ILE A 125 -22.99 21.26 0.56
C ILE A 125 -24.33 21.33 1.28
N ALA A 126 -24.39 20.92 2.55
CA ALA A 126 -25.60 21.03 3.35
C ALA A 126 -26.02 22.50 3.55
N PHE A 127 -25.07 23.38 3.90
CA PHE A 127 -25.28 24.81 4.02
C PHE A 127 -25.80 25.43 2.70
N MET A 128 -25.18 25.10 1.57
CA MET A 128 -25.59 25.59 0.26
C MET A 128 -26.99 25.08 -0.14
N ARG A 129 -27.36 23.86 0.26
CA ARG A 129 -28.69 23.31 -0.01
C ARG A 129 -29.78 24.00 0.81
N THR A 130 -29.52 24.30 2.08
CA THR A 130 -30.49 24.96 2.96
C THR A 130 -30.62 26.44 2.66
N HIS A 131 -29.53 27.11 2.30
CA HIS A 131 -29.49 28.56 2.07
C HIS A 131 -29.44 28.92 0.59
N ARG A 132 -29.89 28.02 -0.29
CA ARG A 132 -29.95 28.28 -1.72
C ARG A 132 -30.80 29.52 -1.97
N THR A 133 -30.18 30.54 -2.55
CA THR A 133 -30.89 31.76 -2.93
C THR A 133 -31.92 31.43 -4.02
N THR A 134 -33.19 31.64 -3.70
CA THR A 134 -34.30 31.55 -4.65
C THR A 134 -34.84 32.95 -4.92
N ARG A 135 -35.77 33.08 -5.88
CA ARG A 135 -36.39 34.37 -6.21
C ARG A 135 -37.17 34.99 -5.03
N GLU A 136 -37.44 34.22 -3.98
CA GLU A 136 -38.20 34.63 -2.81
C GLU A 136 -37.30 35.09 -1.65
N VAL A 137 -35.98 34.91 -1.73
CA VAL A 137 -35.03 35.32 -0.69
C VAL A 137 -34.90 36.84 -0.70
N SER A 138 -35.09 37.47 0.46
CA SER A 138 -34.97 38.92 0.60
C SER A 138 -33.51 39.36 0.73
N THR A 139 -33.26 40.66 0.50
CA THR A 139 -31.91 41.24 0.64
C THR A 139 -31.42 41.22 2.09
N SER A 140 -32.33 41.28 3.08
CA SER A 140 -31.97 41.12 4.49
C SER A 140 -31.56 39.69 4.81
N ASP A 141 -32.30 38.70 4.31
CA ASP A 141 -31.94 37.28 4.51
C ASP A 141 -30.57 36.98 3.88
N MET A 142 -30.26 37.60 2.75
CA MET A 142 -28.96 37.44 2.09
C MET A 142 -27.79 38.00 2.92
N LYS A 143 -28.01 39.11 3.65
CA LYS A 143 -27.00 39.64 4.60
C LYS A 143 -26.78 38.73 5.80
N GLU A 144 -27.82 38.01 6.24
CA GLU A 144 -27.71 37.05 7.35
C GLU A 144 -27.04 35.74 6.93
N ILE A 145 -27.31 35.27 5.70
CA ILE A 145 -26.74 34.04 5.14
C ILE A 145 -25.26 34.24 4.75
N TYR A 146 -24.92 35.40 4.17
CA TYR A 146 -23.57 35.72 3.68
C TYR A 146 -23.06 37.02 4.32
N PRO A 147 -22.61 36.96 5.59
CA PRO A 147 -22.17 38.14 6.32
C PRO A 147 -20.88 38.76 5.76
N ASP A 148 -20.03 37.94 5.15
CA ASP A 148 -18.82 38.36 4.44
C ASP A 148 -19.12 39.30 3.26
N ILE A 149 -20.12 38.95 2.45
CA ILE A 149 -20.60 39.79 1.34
C ILE A 149 -21.20 41.09 1.91
N ALA A 150 -21.90 41.03 3.05
CA ALA A 150 -22.46 42.21 3.68
C ALA A 150 -21.35 43.16 4.18
N GLU A 151 -20.31 42.64 4.82
CA GLU A 151 -19.15 43.41 5.27
C GLU A 151 -18.37 44.04 4.11
N GLU A 152 -18.18 43.29 3.01
CA GLU A 152 -17.57 43.80 1.78
C GLU A 152 -18.36 44.99 1.24
N VAL A 153 -19.68 44.85 1.11
CA VAL A 153 -20.54 45.92 0.60
C VAL A 153 -20.52 47.17 1.48
N GLU A 154 -20.56 47.03 2.82
CA GLU A 154 -20.47 48.19 3.71
C GLU A 154 -19.10 48.88 3.60
N THR A 155 -18.02 48.10 3.47
CA THR A 155 -16.67 48.63 3.27
C THR A 155 -16.53 49.40 1.95
N GLU A 156 -17.06 48.87 0.86
CA GLU A 156 -17.10 49.54 -0.45
C GLU A 156 -17.89 50.86 -0.38
N ILE A 157 -19.01 50.89 0.37
CA ILE A 157 -19.81 52.10 0.59
C ILE A 157 -19.01 53.15 1.38
N GLU A 158 -18.32 52.76 2.45
CA GLU A 158 -17.49 53.66 3.26
C GLU A 158 -16.32 54.25 2.45
N ASN A 159 -15.68 53.42 1.62
CA ASN A 159 -14.58 53.83 0.76
C ASN A 159 -15.01 54.60 -0.50
N ARG A 160 -16.32 54.75 -0.73
CA ARG A 160 -16.93 55.39 -1.92
C ARG A 160 -16.56 54.67 -3.22
N GLU A 161 -16.40 53.36 -3.14
CA GLU A 161 -16.12 52.46 -4.26
C GLU A 161 -17.44 52.03 -4.90
N TRP A 162 -18.09 52.97 -5.59
CA TRP A 162 -19.43 52.76 -6.17
C TRP A 162 -19.44 51.87 -7.42
N PHE A 163 -18.27 51.57 -7.98
CA PHE A 163 -18.13 50.74 -9.16
C PHE A 163 -17.62 49.37 -8.73
N LYS A 164 -18.41 48.33 -8.96
CA LYS A 164 -17.98 46.97 -8.70
C LYS A 164 -16.85 46.59 -9.65
N ASP A 165 -15.83 45.92 -9.11
CA ASP A 165 -14.72 45.30 -9.84
C ASP A 165 -15.23 44.19 -10.77
N THR A 166 -15.84 44.58 -11.88
CA THR A 166 -16.49 43.66 -12.81
C THR A 166 -15.65 43.37 -14.05
N LEU A 167 -14.49 44.02 -14.21
CA LEU A 167 -13.61 43.83 -15.36
C LEU A 167 -12.13 44.07 -14.99
N LYS A 168 -11.37 42.99 -14.86
CA LYS A 168 -9.95 42.88 -15.23
C LYS A 168 -9.72 41.55 -15.92
#